data_AF-A0A1F3ZLP9-F1
#
_entry.id   AF-A0A1F3ZLP9-F1
#
_cell.length_a   1.000
_cell.length_b   1.000
_cell.length_c   1.000
_cell.angle_alpha   90.00
_cell.angle_beta   90.00
_cell.angle_gamma   90.00
#
_symmetry.space_group_name_H-M   'P 1'
#
loop_
_entity.id
_entity.type
_entity.pdbx_description
1 polymer ?
#
loop_
_entity_poly.entity_id
_entity_poly.type
_entity_poly.pdbx_seq_one_letter_code
_entity_poly.pdbx_strand_id
1 'polypeptide(L)'
;MLRFEYRAISWWYWLVTVGFLSAGVSGWPTGFLLAIGLTVFQLIHFSARERSITAFPIQVRLGYLLLLLIAWPEKLQLIYWIPMIGTWAQVLFGYCTMARTVSLLPWNRKEAFSFDLLKRTFFSAPVRGNILQGLPAV
;
A
#
# COMPACT_ATOMS: atom_id res chain seq x y z
N MET A 1 0.66 12.36 -13.44
CA MET A 1 1.96 12.03 -14.06
C MET A 1 2.21 10.55 -13.83
N LEU A 2 2.23 9.72 -14.88
CA LEU A 2 2.49 8.28 -14.76
C LEU A 2 3.93 8.04 -14.28
N ARG A 3 4.12 7.18 -13.28
CA ARG A 3 5.41 6.87 -12.66
C ARG A 3 5.59 5.35 -12.57
N PHE A 4 6.17 4.78 -13.62
CA PHE A 4 6.50 3.35 -13.67
C PHE A 4 7.87 3.10 -13.03
N GLU A 5 7.91 2.37 -11.91
CA GLU A 5 9.15 2.02 -11.20
C GLU A 5 9.57 0.58 -11.47
N TYR A 6 9.60 0.16 -12.74
CA TYR A 6 9.89 -1.23 -13.17
C TYR A 6 11.25 -1.78 -12.70
N ARG A 7 12.18 -0.92 -12.26
CA ARG A 7 13.47 -1.33 -11.69
C ARG A 7 13.36 -1.78 -10.24
N ALA A 8 12.29 -1.39 -9.53
CA ALA A 8 12.08 -1.75 -8.14
C ALA A 8 11.33 -3.09 -8.06
N ILE A 9 11.88 -4.07 -7.32
CA ILE A 9 11.20 -5.36 -7.10
C ILE A 9 9.83 -5.17 -6.45
N SER A 10 9.68 -4.16 -5.59
CA SER A 10 8.39 -3.81 -4.99
C SER A 10 7.33 -3.49 -6.03
N TRP A 11 7.68 -2.83 -7.15
CA TRP A 11 6.71 -2.46 -8.17
C TRP A 11 6.12 -3.70 -8.85
N TRP A 12 6.96 -4.70 -9.17
CA TRP A 12 6.51 -5.97 -9.72
C TRP A 12 5.58 -6.74 -8.79
N TYR A 13 5.92 -6.77 -7.50
CA TYR A 13 5.04 -7.35 -6.50
C TYR A 13 3.64 -6.72 -6.53
N TRP A 14 3.57 -5.39 -6.55
CA TRP A 14 2.29 -4.68 -6.59
C TRP A 14 1.55 -4.86 -7.93
N LEU A 15 2.27 -4.96 -9.05
CA LEU A 15 1.68 -5.26 -10.35
C LEU A 15 1.02 -6.66 -10.35
N VAL A 16 1.72 -7.67 -9.84
CA VAL A 16 1.16 -9.03 -9.75
C VAL A 16 -0.01 -9.05 -8.77
N THR A 17 0.11 -8.36 -7.62
CA THR A 17 -1.00 -8.22 -6.67
C THR A 17 -2.22 -7.62 -7.36
N VAL A 18 -2.10 -6.48 -8.06
CA VAL A 18 -3.27 -5.85 -8.70
C VAL A 18 -3.86 -6.69 -9.83
N GLY A 19 -3.05 -7.50 -10.51
CA GLY A 19 -3.53 -8.51 -11.46
C GLY A 19 -4.45 -9.53 -10.77
N PHE A 20 -4.02 -10.08 -9.63
CA PHE A 20 -4.86 -10.99 -8.84
C PHE A 20 -6.10 -10.30 -8.26
N LEU A 21 -5.99 -9.04 -7.82
CA LEU A 21 -7.16 -8.29 -7.34
C LEU A 21 -8.19 -8.08 -8.46
N SER A 22 -7.72 -7.69 -9.64
CA SER A 22 -8.59 -7.46 -10.79
C SER A 22 -9.31 -8.76 -11.17
N ALA A 23 -8.60 -9.88 -11.22
CA ALA A 23 -9.21 -11.18 -11.49
C ALA A 23 -10.21 -11.61 -10.39
N GLY A 24 -9.93 -11.28 -9.13
CA GLY A 24 -10.87 -11.42 -8.01
C GLY A 24 -12.18 -10.68 -8.27
N VAL A 25 -12.11 -9.39 -8.56
CA VAL A 25 -13.30 -8.56 -8.86
C VAL A 25 -14.05 -9.04 -10.10
N SER A 26 -13.33 -9.56 -11.11
CA SER A 26 -13.93 -10.14 -12.32
C SER A 26 -14.62 -11.50 -12.10
N GLY A 27 -14.70 -11.99 -10.86
CA GLY A 27 -15.44 -13.20 -10.52
C GLY A 27 -14.59 -14.45 -10.39
N TRP A 28 -13.26 -14.35 -10.28
CA TRP A 28 -12.39 -15.48 -9.93
C TRP A 28 -11.98 -15.43 -8.45
N PRO A 29 -12.69 -16.11 -7.52
CA PRO A 29 -12.50 -15.93 -6.08
C PRO A 29 -11.10 -16.33 -5.59
N THR A 30 -10.43 -17.22 -6.32
CA THR A 30 -9.05 -17.63 -6.02
C THR A 30 -8.06 -16.47 -6.17
N GLY A 31 -8.34 -15.49 -7.03
CA GLY A 31 -7.52 -14.27 -7.16
C GLY A 31 -7.36 -13.53 -5.84
N PHE A 32 -8.41 -13.47 -5.01
CA PHE A 32 -8.35 -12.86 -3.67
C PHE A 32 -7.33 -13.56 -2.77
N LEU A 33 -7.41 -14.89 -2.71
CA LEU A 33 -6.51 -15.70 -1.88
C LEU A 33 -5.05 -15.58 -2.35
N LEU A 34 -4.83 -15.55 -3.66
CA LEU A 34 -3.50 -15.34 -4.24
C LEU A 34 -2.95 -13.94 -3.92
N ALA A 35 -3.77 -12.91 -3.96
CA ALA A 35 -3.37 -11.55 -3.57
C ALA A 35 -3.00 -11.46 -2.08
N ILE A 36 -3.77 -12.09 -1.21
CA ILE A 36 -3.47 -12.18 0.23
C ILE A 36 -2.16 -12.93 0.45
N GLY A 37 -2.02 -14.13 -0.12
CA GLY A 37 -0.82 -14.95 0.00
C GLY A 37 0.44 -14.24 -0.51
N LEU A 38 0.35 -13.55 -1.65
CA LEU A 38 1.44 -12.75 -2.19
C LEU A 38 1.80 -11.59 -1.26
N THR A 39 0.82 -10.95 -0.63
CA THR A 39 1.05 -9.86 0.33
C THR A 39 1.75 -10.38 1.59
N VAL A 40 1.37 -11.55 2.10
CA VAL A 40 2.07 -12.23 3.20
C VAL A 40 3.52 -12.53 2.82
N PHE A 41 3.74 -13.08 1.63
CA PHE A 41 5.10 -13.36 1.13
C PHE A 41 5.94 -12.08 1.01
N GLN A 42 5.37 -11.00 0.45
CA GLN A 42 6.01 -9.69 0.39
C GLN A 42 6.40 -9.20 1.78
N LEU A 43 5.50 -9.31 2.75
CA LEU A 43 5.73 -8.87 4.11
C LEU A 43 6.93 -9.61 4.74
N ILE A 44 6.99 -10.93 4.58
CA ILE A 44 8.11 -11.75 5.07
C ILE A 44 9.41 -11.36 4.37
N HIS A 45 9.41 -11.30 3.03
CA HIS A 45 10.60 -10.97 2.25
C HIS A 45 11.16 -9.58 2.62
N PHE A 46 10.32 -8.55 2.69
CA PHE A 46 10.77 -7.21 3.08
C PHE A 46 11.16 -7.13 4.56
N SER A 47 10.51 -7.88 5.46
CA SER A 47 10.93 -7.95 6.87
C SER A 47 12.33 -8.55 7.03
N ALA A 48 12.63 -9.62 6.30
CA ALA A 48 13.97 -10.20 6.28
C ALA A 48 15.01 -9.26 5.66
N ARG A 49 14.64 -8.54 4.59
CA ARG A 49 15.53 -7.59 3.89
C ARG A 49 15.84 -6.34 4.71
N GLU A 50 14.84 -5.72 5.32
CA GLU A 50 15.00 -4.49 6.10
C GLU A 50 15.54 -4.75 7.52
N ARG A 51 15.52 -6.01 7.98
CA ARG A 51 15.89 -6.43 9.35
C ARG A 51 15.19 -5.64 10.47
N SER A 52 14.03 -5.06 10.16
CA SER A 52 13.27 -4.23 11.09
C SER A 52 11.79 -4.38 10.83
N ILE A 53 11.03 -4.90 11.80
CA ILE A 53 9.58 -5.07 11.69
C ILE A 53 8.79 -3.76 11.83
N THR A 54 9.45 -2.69 12.29
CA THR A 54 8.85 -1.36 12.47
C THR A 54 9.15 -0.44 11.30
N ALA A 55 9.90 -0.88 10.29
CA ALA A 55 10.21 -0.05 9.13
C ALA A 55 8.93 0.36 8.39
N PHE A 56 8.88 1.59 7.92
CA PHE A 56 7.70 2.15 7.26
C PHE A 56 7.17 1.27 6.09
N PRO A 57 7.99 0.71 5.19
CA PRO A 57 7.50 -0.16 4.12
C PRO A 57 6.81 -1.43 4.61
N ILE A 58 7.13 -1.91 5.81
CA ILE A 58 6.53 -3.08 6.45
C ILE A 58 5.20 -2.69 7.09
N GLN A 59 5.13 -1.53 7.75
CA GLN A 59 3.87 -0.99 8.27
C GLN A 59 2.82 -0.80 7.17
N VAL A 60 3.21 -0.30 5.99
CA VAL A 60 2.31 -0.15 4.84
C VAL A 60 1.80 -1.50 4.34
N ARG A 61 2.67 -2.51 4.25
CA ARG A 61 2.30 -3.88 3.84
C ARG A 61 1.39 -4.57 4.86
N LEU A 62 1.66 -4.37 6.15
CA LEU A 62 0.79 -4.84 7.23
C LEU A 62 -0.60 -4.20 7.14
N GLY A 63 -0.68 -2.87 7.02
CA GLY A 63 -1.95 -2.18 6.86
C GLY A 63 -2.72 -2.64 5.62
N TYR A 64 -2.00 -2.87 4.51
CA TYR A 64 -2.59 -3.41 3.29
C TYR A 64 -3.10 -4.85 3.46
N LEU A 65 -2.33 -5.73 4.12
CA LEU A 65 -2.75 -7.10 4.43
C LEU A 65 -4.01 -7.10 5.31
N LEU A 66 -4.06 -6.26 6.35
CA LEU A 66 -5.23 -6.12 7.20
C LEU A 66 -6.46 -5.67 6.41
N LEU A 67 -6.31 -4.72 5.48
CA LEU A 67 -7.39 -4.28 4.61
C LEU A 67 -7.91 -5.43 3.73
N LEU A 68 -7.01 -6.26 3.17
CA LEU A 68 -7.42 -7.43 2.39
C LEU A 68 -8.16 -8.47 3.24
N LEU A 69 -7.71 -8.71 4.48
CA LEU A 69 -8.36 -9.64 5.41
C LEU A 69 -9.74 -9.14 5.84
N ILE A 70 -9.91 -7.83 6.06
CA ILE A 70 -11.21 -7.21 6.36
C ILE A 70 -12.15 -7.31 5.15
N ALA A 71 -11.62 -7.20 3.93
CA ALA A 71 -12.40 -7.30 2.71
C ALA A 71 -12.67 -8.75 2.26
N TRP A 72 -12.12 -9.75 2.94
CA TRP A 72 -12.25 -11.16 2.56
C TRP A 72 -13.67 -11.74 2.75
N PRO A 73 -14.38 -11.48 3.87
CA PRO A 73 -15.75 -11.97 4.03
C PRO A 73 -16.66 -11.50 2.91
N GLU A 74 -17.51 -12.38 2.38
CA GLU A 74 -18.39 -12.10 1.23
C GLU A 74 -19.22 -10.82 1.40
N LYS A 75 -19.77 -10.61 2.61
CA LYS A 75 -20.55 -9.42 2.96
C LYS A 75 -19.77 -8.10 2.87
N LEU A 76 -18.44 -8.16 2.96
CA LEU A 76 -17.53 -7.02 2.95
C LEU A 76 -16.73 -6.90 1.65
N GLN A 77 -17.02 -7.73 0.63
CA GLN A 77 -16.30 -7.67 -0.65
C GLN A 77 -16.43 -6.33 -1.36
N LEU A 78 -17.44 -5.51 -1.06
CA LEU A 78 -17.51 -4.14 -1.58
C LEU A 78 -16.28 -3.31 -1.17
N ILE A 79 -15.73 -3.55 0.02
CA ILE A 79 -14.50 -2.89 0.51
C ILE A 79 -13.31 -3.22 -0.39
N TYR A 80 -13.33 -4.36 -1.09
CA TYR A 80 -12.24 -4.81 -1.95
C TYR A 80 -11.98 -3.92 -3.17
N TRP A 81 -12.97 -3.14 -3.59
CA TRP A 81 -12.73 -2.12 -4.61
C TRP A 81 -11.70 -1.08 -4.17
N ILE A 82 -11.60 -0.82 -2.85
CA ILE A 82 -10.63 0.12 -2.28
C ILE A 82 -9.18 -0.34 -2.52
N PRO A 83 -8.73 -1.54 -2.09
CA PRO A 83 -7.38 -2.01 -2.42
C PRO A 83 -7.18 -2.16 -3.92
N MET A 84 -8.18 -2.61 -4.71
CA MET A 84 -8.01 -2.74 -6.16
C MET A 84 -7.69 -1.40 -6.84
N ILE A 85 -8.50 -0.36 -6.60
CA ILE A 85 -8.29 0.98 -7.16
C ILE A 85 -7.01 1.60 -6.56
N GLY A 86 -6.81 1.44 -5.25
CA GLY A 86 -5.64 1.97 -4.55
C GLY A 86 -4.32 1.39 -5.06
N THR A 87 -4.27 0.09 -5.35
CA THR A 87 -3.06 -0.56 -5.88
C THR A 87 -2.82 -0.19 -7.33
N TRP A 88 -3.86 -0.02 -8.15
CA TRP A 88 -3.70 0.59 -9.48
C TRP A 88 -3.14 2.00 -9.41
N ALA A 89 -3.65 2.83 -8.49
CA ALA A 89 -3.12 4.17 -8.27
C ALA A 89 -1.63 4.16 -7.86
N GLN A 90 -1.25 3.17 -7.05
CA GLN A 90 0.14 2.98 -6.65
C GLN A 90 1.03 2.51 -7.80
N VAL A 91 0.59 1.55 -8.60
CA VAL A 91 1.37 0.99 -9.71
C VAL A 91 1.56 2.02 -10.84
N LEU A 92 0.52 2.81 -11.13
CA LEU A 92 0.52 3.77 -12.24
C LEU A 92 1.10 5.13 -11.86
N PHE A 93 0.83 5.61 -10.65
CA PHE A 93 1.20 6.97 -10.23
C PHE A 93 2.20 7.02 -9.07
N GLY A 94 2.53 5.88 -8.46
CA GLY A 94 3.28 5.83 -7.21
C GLY A 94 2.48 6.34 -6.01
N TYR A 95 1.16 6.51 -6.16
CA TYR A 95 0.30 7.06 -5.12
C TYR A 95 -0.28 5.92 -4.27
N CYS A 96 0.09 5.86 -2.99
CA CYS A 96 -0.44 4.88 -2.05
C CYS A 96 -1.22 5.56 -0.92
N THR A 97 -2.55 5.39 -0.89
CA THR A 97 -3.41 5.86 0.20
C THR A 97 -3.02 5.23 1.53
N MET A 98 -2.69 3.94 1.53
CA MET A 98 -2.25 3.23 2.75
C MET A 98 -0.98 3.85 3.32
N ALA A 99 0.01 4.18 2.48
CA ALA A 99 1.23 4.85 2.94
C ALA A 99 0.94 6.21 3.58
N ARG A 100 -0.01 6.97 3.02
CA ARG A 100 -0.45 8.26 3.56
C ARG A 100 -1.14 8.09 4.92
N THR A 101 -2.08 7.15 5.03
CA THR A 101 -2.74 6.85 6.30
C THR A 101 -1.75 6.40 7.36
N VAL A 102 -0.83 5.48 7.02
CA VAL A 102 0.19 4.98 7.93
C VAL A 102 1.15 6.10 8.36
N SER A 103 1.48 7.05 7.48
CA SER A 103 2.34 8.19 7.83
C SER A 103 1.75 9.13 8.90
N LEU A 104 0.41 9.14 9.05
CA LEU A 104 -0.29 9.98 10.03
C LEU A 104 -0.34 9.37 11.44
N LEU A 105 0.07 8.11 11.59
CA LEU A 105 0.08 7.42 12.88
C LEU A 105 1.04 8.11 13.85
N PRO A 106 0.74 8.12 15.17
CA PRO A 106 1.45 8.95 16.14
C PRO A 106 2.95 8.63 16.24
N TRP A 107 3.37 7.40 15.93
CA TRP A 107 4.78 6.99 15.91
C TRP A 107 5.51 7.31 14.60
N ASN A 108 4.80 7.67 13.53
CA ASN A 108 5.38 8.02 12.23
C ASN A 108 5.41 9.52 11.95
N ARG A 109 4.64 10.31 12.70
CA ARG A 109 4.58 11.78 12.55
C ARG A 109 5.49 12.46 13.56
N LYS A 110 6.11 13.58 13.16
CA LYS A 110 6.88 14.46 14.07
C LYS A 110 6.11 15.68 14.55
N GLU A 111 4.98 15.99 13.93
CA GLU A 111 4.12 17.13 14.27
C GLU A 111 2.74 16.67 14.74
N ALA A 112 2.03 17.55 15.45
CA ALA A 112 0.71 17.25 15.99
C ALA A 112 -0.32 16.98 14.87
N PHE A 113 -1.34 16.17 15.17
CA PHE A 113 -2.43 15.95 14.22
C PHE A 113 -3.15 17.26 13.94
N SER A 114 -3.19 17.68 12.68
CA SER A 114 -3.89 18.88 12.27
C SER A 114 -4.56 18.67 10.92
N PHE A 115 -5.57 19.48 10.64
CA PHE A 115 -6.24 19.45 9.33
C PHE A 115 -5.28 19.84 8.19
N ASP A 116 -4.34 20.75 8.46
CA ASP A 116 -3.31 21.14 7.51
C ASP A 116 -2.36 19.98 7.18
N LEU A 117 -1.93 19.21 8.19
CA LEU A 117 -1.15 17.97 7.97
C LEU A 117 -1.93 16.98 7.10
N LEU A 118 -3.22 16.75 7.40
CA LEU A 118 -4.05 15.82 6.62
C LEU A 118 -4.15 16.28 5.15
N LYS A 119 -4.40 17.57 4.92
CA LYS A 119 -4.45 18.14 3.57
C LYS A 119 -3.10 17.96 2.86
N ARG A 120 -1.98 18.27 3.50
CA ARG A 120 -0.65 18.05 2.90
C ARG A 120 -0.43 16.59 2.57
N THR A 121 -0.67 15.67 3.51
CA THR A 121 -0.44 14.24 3.30
C THR A 121 -1.25 13.67 2.14
N PHE A 122 -2.52 14.07 1.98
CA PHE A 122 -3.40 13.56 0.92
C PHE A 122 -3.34 14.33 -0.41
N PHE A 123 -2.89 15.58 -0.43
CA PHE A 123 -2.79 16.38 -1.66
C PHE A 123 -1.36 16.58 -2.18
N SER A 124 -0.34 16.11 -1.45
CA SER A 124 1.06 16.12 -1.93
C SER A 124 1.23 15.28 -3.19
N ALA A 125 2.16 15.67 -4.07
CA ALA A 125 2.55 14.86 -5.21
C ALA A 125 3.28 13.57 -4.77
N PRO A 126 3.20 12.47 -5.54
CA PRO A 126 4.01 11.28 -5.30
C PRO A 126 5.51 11.60 -5.44
N VAL A 127 6.29 11.36 -4.38
CA VAL A 127 7.75 11.53 -4.34
C VAL A 127 8.45 10.17 -4.38
N ARG A 128 9.69 10.13 -4.91
CA ARG A 128 10.52 8.91 -4.86
C ARG A 128 11.01 8.70 -3.44
N GLY A 129 10.85 7.49 -2.91
CA GLY A 129 11.32 7.12 -1.57
C GLY A 129 10.21 7.12 -0.51
N ASN A 130 10.55 7.53 0.71
CA ASN A 130 9.64 7.46 1.85
C ASN A 130 8.70 8.68 1.88
N ILE A 131 7.40 8.44 2.07
CA ILE A 131 6.37 9.49 2.15
C ILE A 131 6.34 10.15 3.52
N LEU A 132 7.10 9.65 4.53
CA LEU A 132 7.22 10.28 5.85
C LEU A 132 7.45 11.80 5.70
N GLN A 133 6.33 12.54 5.76
CA GLN A 133 6.21 14.00 5.71
C GLN A 133 6.51 14.69 4.37
N GLY A 134 6.50 13.97 3.24
CA GLY A 134 6.67 14.60 1.92
C GLY A 134 8.04 15.25 1.70
N LEU A 135 9.01 14.96 2.57
CA LEU A 135 10.38 15.42 2.45
C LEU A 135 11.19 14.35 1.70
N PRO A 136 12.04 14.75 0.73
CA PRO A 136 12.99 13.82 0.12
C PRO A 136 13.87 13.21 1.23
N ALA A 137 14.23 11.94 1.07
CA ALA A 137 15.27 11.34 1.89
C ALA A 137 16.53 12.22 1.77
N VAL A 138 17.02 12.70 2.92
CA VAL A 138 18.31 13.38 3.02
C VAL A 138 19.42 12.38 2.77
#